data_AF-A0A741KXD8-F1
#
_entry.id   AF-A0A741KXD8-F1
#
_cell.length_a   1.000
_cell.length_b   1.000
_cell.length_c   1.000
_cell.angle_alpha   90.00
_cell.angle_beta   90.00
_cell.angle_gamma   90.00
#
_symmetry.space_group_name_H-M   'P 1'
#
loop_
_entity.id
_entity.type
_entity.pdbx_description
1 polymer ?
#
loop_
_entity_poly.entity_id
_entity_poly.type
_entity_poly.pdbx_seq_one_letter_code
_entity_poly.pdbx_strand_id
1 'polypeptide(L)'
;FAGSPDYHELILLLLSSFFLAILTYYLIEKPLRNARNKYITAILLALSVFGTGLIGAFIFHINGVKDREINKSAGEYASVTDVYNYYKYGELLRGGICHSVQLTAAISNGCIKNGKHNIFIIGDSYAAALFNGLSHYIDNKGSDYIISQMTDGNAPPLFVDGKDDLQRSVITLNNNRINEIKRVQPEVVLLTWSVRGTNGVHDKKLAIDTLSLTIKKIKEASPDSRIIFIGPVPEWNANLVKIISNYLSEFKKTPPLYMTYGLNSEISEWDSYFSNNVPKMGIEYISAYKALCNESGCLTRVGNGPDFITAVDWGHLTKPGSDFLFNKIGNKIIK
;
A
#
# COMPACT_ATOMS: atom_id res chain seq x y z
N PHE A 1 2.95 17.86 4.90
CA PHE A 1 3.71 18.74 3.99
C PHE A 1 4.04 20.00 4.76
N ALA A 2 5.30 20.38 4.87
CA ALA A 2 5.67 21.75 5.20
C ALA A 2 6.47 22.25 3.99
N GLY A 3 5.83 23.06 3.14
CA GLY A 3 6.57 23.78 2.11
C GLY A 3 7.60 24.70 2.77
N SER A 4 8.63 25.07 2.05
CA SER A 4 9.54 26.14 2.50
C SER A 4 8.69 27.35 2.90
N PRO A 5 8.90 27.93 4.10
CA PRO A 5 8.09 29.07 4.56
C PRO A 5 8.19 30.22 3.56
N ASP A 6 7.06 30.89 3.35
CA ASP A 6 6.96 31.99 2.40
C ASP A 6 7.88 33.15 2.83
N TYR A 7 8.38 33.93 1.87
CA TYR A 7 9.28 35.06 2.15
C TYR A 7 8.61 36.10 3.07
N HIS A 8 7.29 36.28 2.94
CA HIS A 8 6.50 37.13 3.83
C HIS A 8 6.47 36.59 5.27
N GLU A 9 6.37 35.29 5.47
CA GLU A 9 6.42 34.65 6.79
C GLU A 9 7.79 34.85 7.44
N LEU A 10 8.87 34.72 6.66
CA LEU A 10 10.23 34.92 7.15
C LEU A 10 10.47 36.38 7.59
N ILE A 11 9.98 37.36 6.84
CA ILE A 11 10.06 38.78 7.24
C ILE A 11 9.25 39.03 8.51
N LEU A 12 8.03 38.49 8.61
CA LEU A 12 7.18 38.64 9.80
C LEU A 12 7.86 38.05 11.04
N LEU A 13 8.49 36.88 10.93
CA LEU A 13 9.25 36.26 12.01
C LEU A 13 10.46 37.11 12.40
N LEU A 14 11.18 37.68 11.43
CA LEU A 14 12.29 38.58 11.68
C LEU A 14 11.83 39.82 12.47
N LEU A 15 10.80 40.52 12.00
CA LEU A 15 10.26 41.72 12.66
C LEU A 15 9.72 41.41 14.06
N SER A 16 9.05 40.27 14.21
CA SER A 16 8.57 39.79 15.52
C SER A 16 9.72 39.53 16.47
N SER A 17 10.83 38.96 16.00
CA SER A 17 12.02 38.73 16.83
C SER A 17 12.62 40.04 17.33
N PHE A 18 12.71 41.07 16.48
CA PHE A 18 13.19 42.40 16.87
C PHE A 18 12.26 43.07 17.88
N PHE A 19 10.95 42.99 17.66
CA PHE A 19 9.96 43.54 18.58
C PHE A 19 10.02 42.86 19.95
N LEU A 20 10.09 41.53 19.99
CA LEU A 20 10.24 40.76 21.23
C LEU A 20 11.56 41.05 21.95
N ALA A 21 12.66 41.27 21.21
CA ALA A 21 13.94 41.67 21.80
C ALA A 21 13.85 43.06 22.46
N ILE A 22 13.20 44.03 21.80
CA ILE A 22 12.96 45.36 22.36
C ILE A 22 12.12 45.26 23.65
N LEU A 23 11.04 44.48 23.63
CA LEU A 23 10.21 44.26 24.81
C LEU A 23 11.00 43.59 25.94
N THR A 24 11.83 42.59 25.63
CA THR A 24 12.68 41.91 26.60
C THR A 24 13.65 42.90 27.26
N TYR A 25 14.29 43.77 26.48
CA TYR A 25 15.19 44.78 27.01
C TYR A 25 14.49 45.75 27.97
N TYR A 26 13.34 46.30 27.57
CA TYR A 26 12.64 47.32 28.37
C TYR A 26 11.87 46.75 29.56
N LEU A 27 11.24 45.58 29.42
CA LEU A 27 10.36 45.00 30.43
C LEU A 27 11.08 44.04 31.39
N ILE A 28 12.16 43.40 30.94
CA ILE A 28 12.86 42.38 31.72
C ILE A 28 14.26 42.88 32.10
N GLU A 29 15.12 43.18 31.13
CA GLU A 29 16.53 43.46 31.41
C GLU A 29 16.76 44.78 32.15
N LYS A 30 16.14 45.88 31.70
CA LYS A 30 16.32 47.20 32.29
C LYS A 30 15.83 47.28 33.75
N PRO A 31 14.67 46.72 34.14
CA PRO A 31 14.25 46.66 35.54
C PRO A 31 15.15 45.77 36.40
N LEU A 32 15.57 44.60 35.90
CA LEU A 32 16.44 43.67 36.64
C LEU A 32 17.83 44.27 36.89
N ARG A 33 18.41 44.96 35.90
CA ARG A 33 19.74 45.60 35.99
C ARG A 33 19.78 46.76 36.99
N ASN A 34 18.67 47.48 37.13
CA ASN A 34 18.54 48.61 38.04
C ASN A 34 17.85 48.24 39.37
N ALA A 35 17.68 46.95 39.66
CA ALA A 35 17.03 46.50 40.88
C ALA A 35 17.86 46.86 42.13
N ARG A 36 17.19 47.45 43.14
CA ARG A 36 17.82 47.83 44.42
C ARG A 36 18.34 46.62 45.22
N ASN A 37 17.62 45.49 45.19
CA ASN A 37 17.99 44.29 45.94
C ASN A 37 18.47 43.17 45.02
N LYS A 38 19.79 43.14 44.79
CA LYS A 38 20.44 42.18 43.88
C LYS A 38 20.29 40.72 44.32
N TYR A 39 20.13 40.47 45.62
CA TYR A 39 19.98 39.10 46.16
C TYR A 39 18.62 38.49 45.77
N ILE A 40 17.53 39.26 45.91
CA ILE A 40 16.19 38.82 45.49
C ILE A 40 16.14 38.61 43.97
N THR A 41 16.76 39.52 43.21
CA THR A 41 16.85 39.40 41.75
C THR A 41 17.56 38.11 41.31
N ALA A 42 18.66 37.74 41.98
CA ALA A 42 19.38 36.49 41.70
C ALA A 42 18.53 35.25 41.98
N ILE A 43 17.76 35.25 43.08
CA ILE A 43 16.85 34.14 43.41
C ILE A 43 15.74 34.00 42.34
N LEU A 44 15.12 35.11 41.93
CA LEU A 44 14.07 35.08 40.91
C LEU A 44 14.57 34.58 39.55
N LEU A 45 15.79 34.97 39.16
CA LEU A 45 16.45 34.46 37.96
C LEU A 45 16.75 32.97 38.08
N ALA A 46 17.30 32.52 39.21
CA ALA A 46 17.57 31.12 39.46
C ALA A 46 16.29 30.27 39.41
N LEU A 47 15.21 30.74 40.03
CA LEU A 47 13.90 30.09 39.97
C LEU A 47 13.32 30.06 38.55
N SER A 48 13.53 31.11 37.75
CA SER A 48 13.07 31.15 36.36
C SER A 48 13.82 30.15 35.49
N VAL A 49 15.15 30.11 35.58
CA VAL A 49 15.98 29.11 34.88
C VAL A 49 15.59 27.71 35.32
N PHE A 50 15.45 27.48 36.63
CA PHE A 50 15.01 26.19 37.16
C PHE A 50 13.61 25.79 36.65
N GLY A 51 12.67 26.74 36.62
CA GLY A 51 11.33 26.54 36.09
C GLY A 51 11.33 26.16 34.60
N THR A 52 12.12 26.83 33.77
CA THR A 52 12.27 26.46 32.36
C THR A 52 12.87 25.06 32.19
N GLY A 53 13.83 24.70 33.06
CA GLY A 53 14.40 23.35 33.13
C GLY A 53 13.37 22.29 33.52
N LEU A 54 12.51 22.57 34.51
CA LEU A 54 11.42 21.67 34.90
C LEU A 54 10.39 21.49 33.80
N ILE A 55 10.01 22.57 33.10
CA ILE A 55 9.08 22.49 31.95
C ILE A 55 9.72 21.65 30.84
N GLY A 56 11.00 21.87 30.53
CA GLY A 56 11.74 21.06 29.54
C GLY A 56 11.82 19.59 29.93
N ALA A 57 12.14 19.29 31.19
CA ALA A 57 12.19 17.93 31.73
C ALA A 57 10.81 17.25 31.72
N PHE A 58 9.75 18.00 32.06
CA PHE A 58 8.38 17.51 31.99
C PHE A 58 7.97 17.18 30.55
N ILE A 59 8.20 18.10 29.61
CA ILE A 59 7.93 17.88 28.17
C ILE A 59 8.71 16.68 27.64
N PHE A 60 9.98 16.53 28.04
CA PHE A 60 10.79 15.36 27.70
C PHE A 60 10.20 14.07 28.27
N HIS A 61 9.80 14.08 29.55
CA HIS A 61 9.23 12.92 30.23
C HIS A 61 7.91 12.45 29.62
N ILE A 62 7.07 13.38 29.13
CA ILE A 62 5.82 13.03 28.44
C ILE A 62 6.00 12.70 26.94
N ASN A 63 7.25 12.54 26.47
CA ASN A 63 7.61 12.30 25.06
C ASN A 63 7.15 13.42 24.11
N GLY A 64 7.16 14.66 24.59
CA GLY A 64 6.79 15.86 23.83
C GLY A 64 5.30 16.23 23.94
N VAL A 65 4.92 17.30 23.24
CA VAL A 65 3.54 17.77 23.19
C VAL A 65 2.77 16.95 22.16
N LYS A 66 1.76 16.19 22.60
CA LYS A 66 1.00 15.25 21.76
C LYS A 66 0.32 15.92 20.56
N ASP A 67 -0.10 17.17 20.71
CA ASP A 67 -0.79 17.95 19.67
C ASP A 67 0.12 18.43 18.53
N ARG A 68 1.45 18.23 18.62
CA ARG A 68 2.33 18.44 17.46
C ARG A 68 1.97 17.43 16.38
N GLU A 69 1.75 17.90 15.15
CA GLU A 69 1.32 17.06 14.01
C GLU A 69 2.15 15.78 13.83
N ILE A 70 3.45 15.86 14.13
CA ILE A 70 4.37 14.71 14.03
C ILE A 70 4.09 13.63 15.08
N ASN A 71 3.73 14.03 16.29
CA ASN A 71 3.39 13.13 17.39
C ASN A 71 2.00 12.52 17.15
N LYS A 72 1.07 13.30 16.59
CA LYS A 72 -0.25 12.79 16.15
C LYS A 72 -0.10 11.74 15.06
N SER A 73 0.64 12.05 13.98
CA SER A 73 0.87 11.10 12.88
C SER A 73 1.57 9.84 13.37
N ALA A 74 2.63 9.97 14.19
CA ALA A 74 3.33 8.82 14.76
C ALA A 74 2.41 7.96 15.64
N GLY A 75 1.52 8.58 16.42
CA GLY A 75 0.50 7.90 17.22
C GLY A 75 -0.50 7.12 16.37
N GLU A 76 -1.00 7.72 15.29
CA GLU A 76 -1.95 7.08 14.36
C GLU A 76 -1.34 5.82 13.74
N TYR A 77 -0.14 5.91 13.14
CA TYR A 77 0.52 4.74 12.55
C TYR A 77 0.90 3.68 13.59
N ALA A 78 1.37 4.07 14.78
CA ALA A 78 1.75 3.14 15.83
C ALA A 78 0.55 2.43 16.48
N SER A 79 -0.65 3.00 16.40
CA SER A 79 -1.87 2.42 16.96
C SER A 79 -2.40 1.21 16.18
N VAL A 80 -2.02 1.09 14.90
CA VAL A 80 -2.44 -0.02 14.04
C VAL A 80 -1.57 -1.25 14.34
N THR A 81 -2.07 -2.11 15.22
CA THR A 81 -1.37 -3.33 15.68
C THR A 81 -1.90 -4.61 15.02
N ASP A 82 -3.19 -4.67 14.71
CA ASP A 82 -3.82 -5.72 13.91
C ASP A 82 -4.26 -5.17 12.55
N VAL A 83 -3.40 -5.36 11.55
CA VAL A 83 -3.61 -4.81 10.20
C VAL A 83 -4.81 -5.45 9.50
N TYR A 84 -5.06 -6.74 9.70
CA TYR A 84 -6.13 -7.43 8.99
C TYR A 84 -7.51 -7.00 9.50
N ASN A 85 -7.64 -6.80 10.81
CA ASN A 85 -8.84 -6.23 11.38
C ASN A 85 -9.01 -4.75 11.02
N TYR A 86 -7.96 -3.94 11.15
CA TYR A 86 -8.00 -2.49 10.87
C TYR A 86 -8.42 -2.19 9.42
N TYR A 87 -7.82 -2.88 8.45
CA TYR A 87 -8.13 -2.70 7.03
C TYR A 87 -9.29 -3.56 6.54
N LYS A 88 -9.99 -4.28 7.43
CA LYS A 88 -11.10 -5.19 7.09
C LYS A 88 -10.74 -6.13 5.94
N TYR A 89 -9.63 -6.84 6.08
CA TYR A 89 -9.00 -7.61 4.99
C TYR A 89 -9.95 -8.58 4.28
N GLY A 90 -10.85 -9.24 5.04
CA GLY A 90 -11.87 -10.11 4.46
C GLY A 90 -12.81 -9.37 3.49
N GLU A 91 -13.26 -8.16 3.83
CA GLU A 91 -14.12 -7.33 2.97
C GLU A 91 -13.34 -6.85 1.73
N LEU A 92 -12.08 -6.43 1.90
CA LEU A 92 -11.23 -5.97 0.79
C LEU A 92 -11.08 -7.00 -0.33
N LEU A 93 -11.05 -8.29 0.02
CA LEU A 93 -10.88 -9.38 -0.95
C LEU A 93 -12.19 -10.02 -1.42
N ARG A 94 -13.33 -9.60 -0.86
CA ARG A 94 -14.64 -10.29 -0.97
C ARG A 94 -14.59 -11.73 -0.43
N GLY A 95 -13.91 -11.92 0.70
CA GLY A 95 -13.81 -13.17 1.45
C GLY A 95 -15.17 -13.72 1.84
N GLY A 96 -15.38 -15.02 1.67
CA GLY A 96 -16.67 -15.67 1.92
C GLY A 96 -17.75 -15.41 0.85
N ILE A 97 -17.48 -14.54 -0.12
CA ILE A 97 -18.37 -14.25 -1.25
C ILE A 97 -17.78 -14.84 -2.54
N CYS A 98 -16.62 -14.34 -2.97
CA CYS A 98 -15.91 -14.77 -4.19
C CYS A 98 -14.46 -15.18 -3.95
N HIS A 99 -13.92 -14.89 -2.76
CA HIS A 99 -12.57 -15.30 -2.36
C HIS A 99 -12.62 -16.40 -1.30
N SER A 100 -11.87 -17.49 -1.52
CA SER A 100 -11.78 -18.65 -0.62
C SER A 100 -13.15 -19.27 -0.30
N VAL A 101 -13.91 -19.61 -1.35
CA VAL A 101 -15.26 -20.21 -1.24
C VAL A 101 -15.37 -21.50 -2.06
N GLN A 102 -16.35 -22.33 -1.75
CA GLN A 102 -16.68 -23.50 -2.57
C GLN A 102 -17.25 -23.06 -3.93
N LEU A 103 -17.06 -23.87 -4.97
CA LEU A 103 -17.50 -23.55 -6.34
C LEU A 103 -19.01 -23.26 -6.43
N THR A 104 -19.83 -24.04 -5.74
CA THR A 104 -21.28 -23.85 -5.71
C THR A 104 -21.67 -22.49 -5.12
N ALA A 105 -21.00 -22.06 -4.05
CA ALA A 105 -21.19 -20.75 -3.46
C ALA A 105 -20.72 -19.63 -4.41
N ALA A 106 -19.56 -19.77 -5.05
CA ALA A 106 -19.08 -18.79 -6.03
C ALA A 106 -20.07 -18.56 -7.18
N ILE A 107 -20.66 -19.65 -7.70
CA ILE A 107 -21.69 -19.58 -8.75
C ILE A 107 -22.96 -18.91 -8.20
N SER A 108 -23.45 -19.33 -7.03
CA SER A 108 -24.68 -18.78 -6.41
C SER A 108 -24.55 -17.29 -6.07
N ASN A 109 -23.37 -16.84 -5.67
CA ASN A 109 -23.06 -15.44 -5.37
C ASN A 109 -22.85 -14.60 -6.64
N GLY A 110 -22.93 -15.21 -7.82
CA GLY A 110 -22.73 -14.53 -9.09
C GLY A 110 -21.29 -14.05 -9.29
N CYS A 111 -20.29 -14.77 -8.76
CA CYS A 111 -18.88 -14.42 -8.94
C CYS A 111 -18.37 -14.70 -10.36
N ILE A 112 -19.09 -15.51 -11.14
CA ILE A 112 -18.76 -15.88 -12.51
C ILE A 112 -19.84 -15.34 -13.45
N LYS A 113 -19.53 -14.30 -14.21
CA LYS A 113 -20.44 -13.63 -15.14
C LYS A 113 -20.35 -14.25 -16.53
N ASN A 114 -21.45 -14.18 -17.29
CA ASN A 114 -21.55 -14.64 -18.69
C ASN A 114 -21.93 -13.53 -19.68
N GLY A 115 -21.91 -12.26 -19.24
CA GLY A 115 -22.16 -11.11 -20.10
C GLY A 115 -20.96 -10.76 -20.99
N LYS A 116 -21.18 -9.89 -21.97
CA LYS A 116 -20.12 -9.28 -22.78
C LYS A 116 -19.18 -8.43 -21.90
N HIS A 117 -17.99 -8.11 -22.41
CA HIS A 117 -17.01 -7.25 -21.72
C HIS A 117 -16.62 -7.77 -20.33
N ASN A 118 -16.53 -9.09 -20.18
CA ASN A 118 -16.19 -9.74 -18.92
C ASN A 118 -14.67 -9.83 -18.72
N ILE A 119 -14.19 -9.27 -17.61
CA ILE A 119 -12.83 -9.41 -17.10
C ILE A 119 -12.84 -10.45 -15.97
N PHE A 120 -12.19 -11.58 -16.20
CA PHE A 120 -12.13 -12.70 -15.27
C PHE A 120 -10.83 -12.69 -14.48
N ILE A 121 -10.91 -12.33 -13.20
CA ILE A 121 -9.78 -12.32 -12.27
C ILE A 121 -9.54 -13.74 -11.70
N ILE A 122 -8.33 -14.26 -11.86
CA ILE A 122 -7.88 -15.53 -11.27
C ILE A 122 -6.53 -15.38 -10.56
N GLY A 123 -6.34 -16.13 -9.48
CA GLY A 123 -5.08 -16.17 -8.73
C GLY A 123 -5.27 -16.32 -7.23
N ASP A 124 -4.28 -15.90 -6.46
CA ASP A 124 -4.34 -15.92 -5.00
C ASP A 124 -4.94 -14.61 -4.43
N SER A 125 -4.65 -14.30 -3.17
CA SER A 125 -5.06 -13.06 -2.51
C SER A 125 -4.51 -11.79 -3.17
N TYR A 126 -3.37 -11.83 -3.88
CA TYR A 126 -2.86 -10.68 -4.64
C TYR A 126 -3.77 -10.40 -5.84
N ALA A 127 -4.30 -11.44 -6.48
CA ALA A 127 -5.30 -11.27 -7.55
C ALA A 127 -6.62 -10.75 -6.99
N ALA A 128 -7.05 -11.22 -5.82
CA ALA A 128 -8.25 -10.70 -5.16
C ALA A 128 -8.13 -9.19 -4.85
N ALA A 129 -6.94 -8.73 -4.45
CA ALA A 129 -6.68 -7.32 -4.14
C ALA A 129 -6.79 -6.38 -5.36
N LEU A 130 -6.80 -6.91 -6.58
CA LEU A 130 -7.03 -6.14 -7.80
C LEU A 130 -8.49 -5.70 -7.98
N PHE A 131 -9.45 -6.41 -7.35
CA PHE A 131 -10.88 -6.19 -7.58
C PHE A 131 -11.30 -4.75 -7.30
N ASN A 132 -10.87 -4.18 -6.17
CA ASN A 132 -11.28 -2.84 -5.74
C ASN A 132 -10.92 -1.76 -6.77
N GLY A 133 -9.66 -1.73 -7.20
CA GLY A 133 -9.19 -0.75 -8.16
C GLY A 133 -9.81 -0.93 -9.55
N LEU A 134 -10.01 -2.17 -10.00
CA LEU A 134 -10.67 -2.43 -11.28
C LEU A 134 -12.14 -1.99 -11.24
N SER A 135 -12.89 -2.33 -10.19
CA SER A 135 -14.27 -1.90 -10.01
C SER A 135 -14.37 -0.38 -9.98
N HIS A 136 -13.52 0.27 -9.17
CA HIS A 136 -13.49 1.72 -9.06
C HIS A 136 -13.17 2.40 -10.41
N TYR A 137 -12.26 1.84 -11.19
CA TYR A 137 -11.92 2.35 -12.51
C TYR A 137 -13.09 2.24 -13.50
N ILE A 138 -13.78 1.10 -13.53
CA ILE A 138 -14.97 0.88 -14.38
C ILE A 138 -16.07 1.89 -14.03
N ASP A 139 -16.38 2.01 -12.73
CA ASP A 139 -17.42 2.91 -12.23
C ASP A 139 -17.12 4.36 -12.58
N ASN A 140 -15.89 4.82 -12.34
CA ASN A 140 -15.47 6.20 -12.64
C ASN A 140 -15.48 6.51 -14.14
N LYS A 141 -15.32 5.50 -15.00
CA LYS A 141 -15.36 5.66 -16.46
C LYS A 141 -16.76 5.49 -17.05
N GLY A 142 -17.74 5.05 -16.26
CA GLY A 142 -19.06 4.66 -16.77
C GLY A 142 -18.96 3.55 -17.81
N SER A 143 -17.98 2.65 -17.66
CA SER A 143 -17.73 1.55 -18.59
C SER A 143 -18.73 0.42 -18.38
N ASP A 144 -19.07 -0.31 -19.44
CA ASP A 144 -19.98 -1.45 -19.43
C ASP A 144 -19.28 -2.80 -19.17
N TYR A 145 -17.97 -2.77 -18.88
CA TYR A 145 -17.21 -3.94 -18.48
C TYR A 145 -17.71 -4.51 -17.15
N ILE A 146 -17.71 -5.84 -17.05
CA ILE A 146 -18.13 -6.58 -15.84
C ILE A 146 -16.99 -7.44 -15.32
N ILE A 147 -17.01 -7.74 -14.02
CA ILE A 147 -15.92 -8.46 -13.35
C ILE A 147 -16.40 -9.84 -12.85
N SER A 148 -15.69 -10.88 -13.27
CA SER A 148 -15.72 -12.21 -12.65
C SER A 148 -14.51 -12.40 -11.73
N GLN A 149 -14.65 -13.18 -10.67
CA GLN A 149 -13.54 -13.49 -9.75
C GLN A 149 -13.61 -14.94 -9.29
N MET A 150 -12.49 -15.65 -9.42
CA MET A 150 -12.23 -16.91 -8.74
C MET A 150 -10.81 -16.87 -8.16
N THR A 151 -10.70 -16.50 -6.90
CA THR A 151 -9.42 -16.38 -6.20
C THR A 151 -9.47 -17.07 -4.85
N ASP A 152 -8.35 -17.62 -4.40
CA ASP A 152 -8.29 -18.33 -3.11
C ASP A 152 -6.92 -18.10 -2.47
N GLY A 153 -6.89 -17.84 -1.16
CA GLY A 153 -5.65 -17.60 -0.43
C GLY A 153 -4.67 -18.76 -0.56
N ASN A 154 -3.39 -18.46 -0.77
CA ASN A 154 -2.34 -19.42 -1.10
C ASN A 154 -2.57 -20.28 -2.37
N ALA A 155 -3.51 -19.95 -3.26
CA ALA A 155 -3.75 -20.71 -4.50
C ALA A 155 -3.42 -19.90 -5.76
N PRO A 156 -2.12 -19.77 -6.14
CA PRO A 156 -1.73 -19.05 -7.35
C PRO A 156 -2.33 -19.70 -8.62
N PRO A 157 -2.37 -18.98 -9.76
CA PRO A 157 -2.85 -19.52 -11.04
C PRO A 157 -1.79 -20.42 -11.69
N LEU A 158 -1.17 -21.30 -10.89
CA LEU A 158 -0.09 -22.21 -11.24
C LEU A 158 -0.48 -23.63 -10.84
N PHE A 159 -0.24 -24.62 -11.70
CA PHE A 159 -0.55 -26.02 -11.44
C PHE A 159 0.53 -26.69 -10.58
N VAL A 160 0.61 -26.26 -9.32
CA VAL A 160 1.55 -26.78 -8.31
C VAL A 160 0.85 -27.74 -7.36
N ASP A 161 1.57 -28.76 -6.90
CA ASP A 161 1.08 -29.68 -5.87
C ASP A 161 1.19 -29.01 -4.49
N GLY A 162 0.13 -28.30 -4.13
CA GLY A 162 0.03 -27.53 -2.90
C GLY A 162 -1.42 -27.43 -2.41
N LYS A 163 -1.59 -26.82 -1.23
CA LYS A 163 -2.89 -26.60 -0.61
C LYS A 163 -3.16 -25.12 -0.40
N ASP A 164 -4.40 -24.70 -0.62
CA ASP A 164 -4.89 -23.37 -0.24
C ASP A 164 -5.08 -23.26 1.28
N ASP A 165 -5.48 -22.07 1.77
CA ASP A 165 -5.71 -21.85 3.21
C ASP A 165 -6.77 -22.80 3.81
N LEU A 166 -7.75 -23.22 3.00
CA LEU A 166 -8.81 -24.17 3.38
C LEU A 166 -8.43 -25.64 3.14
N GLN A 167 -7.14 -25.94 2.94
CA GLN A 167 -6.60 -27.29 2.77
C GLN A 167 -7.06 -28.04 1.51
N ARG A 168 -7.57 -27.31 0.51
CA ARG A 168 -7.99 -27.82 -0.81
C ARG A 168 -6.81 -27.82 -1.78
N SER A 169 -6.81 -28.78 -2.72
CA SER A 169 -5.76 -28.88 -3.74
C SER A 169 -5.75 -27.68 -4.68
N VAL A 170 -4.59 -27.03 -4.82
CA VAL A 170 -4.38 -25.91 -5.77
C VAL A 170 -4.63 -26.34 -7.22
N ILE A 171 -4.22 -27.56 -7.59
CA ILE A 171 -4.51 -28.15 -8.92
C ILE A 171 -6.02 -28.24 -9.15
N THR A 172 -6.78 -28.70 -8.16
CA THR A 172 -8.25 -28.82 -8.27
C THR A 172 -8.91 -27.47 -8.43
N LEU A 173 -8.49 -26.47 -7.65
CA LEU A 173 -8.98 -25.10 -7.77
C LEU A 173 -8.69 -24.52 -9.17
N ASN A 174 -7.47 -24.70 -9.67
CA ASN A 174 -7.10 -24.24 -11.00
C ASN A 174 -7.85 -24.97 -12.13
N ASN A 175 -8.12 -26.27 -12.00
CA ASN A 175 -8.99 -26.98 -12.95
C ASN A 175 -10.41 -26.38 -12.98
N ASN A 176 -10.98 -26.04 -11.83
CA ASN A 176 -12.29 -25.38 -11.75
C ASN A 176 -12.26 -24.00 -12.42
N ARG A 177 -11.22 -23.19 -12.19
CA ARG A 177 -11.02 -21.89 -12.85
C ARG A 177 -11.01 -22.03 -14.38
N ILE A 178 -10.25 -23.00 -14.91
CA ILE A 178 -10.21 -23.27 -16.36
C ILE A 178 -11.58 -23.72 -16.90
N ASN A 179 -12.31 -24.56 -16.18
CA ASN A 179 -13.65 -25.01 -16.59
C ASN A 179 -14.64 -23.84 -16.66
N GLU A 180 -14.61 -22.91 -15.70
CA GLU A 180 -15.47 -21.73 -15.71
C GLU A 180 -15.09 -20.74 -16.81
N ILE A 181 -13.79 -20.54 -17.07
CA ILE A 181 -13.30 -19.78 -18.23
C ILE A 181 -13.84 -20.39 -19.53
N LYS A 182 -13.75 -21.72 -19.68
CA LYS A 182 -14.33 -22.45 -20.83
C LYS A 182 -15.83 -22.23 -20.96
N ARG A 183 -16.57 -22.19 -19.84
CA ARG A 183 -18.02 -22.03 -19.84
C ARG A 183 -18.47 -20.64 -20.27
N VAL A 184 -17.78 -19.58 -19.82
CA VAL A 184 -18.25 -18.20 -20.02
C VAL A 184 -17.53 -17.43 -21.12
N GLN A 185 -16.42 -17.95 -21.64
CA GLN A 185 -15.62 -17.34 -22.72
C GLN A 185 -15.38 -15.83 -22.47
N PRO A 186 -14.66 -15.46 -21.38
CA PRO A 186 -14.49 -14.06 -21.00
C PRO A 186 -13.66 -13.30 -22.04
N GLU A 187 -13.89 -11.99 -22.18
CA GLU A 187 -13.09 -11.16 -23.08
C GLU A 187 -11.62 -11.06 -22.59
N VAL A 188 -11.43 -10.95 -21.27
CA VAL A 188 -10.12 -10.83 -20.64
C VAL A 188 -10.01 -11.84 -19.50
N VAL A 189 -8.90 -12.57 -19.44
CA VAL A 189 -8.45 -13.28 -18.23
C VAL A 189 -7.31 -12.50 -17.60
N LEU A 190 -7.54 -11.97 -16.40
CA LEU A 190 -6.60 -11.16 -15.65
C LEU A 190 -6.02 -12.00 -14.51
N LEU A 191 -4.70 -12.13 -14.46
CA LEU A 191 -4.04 -13.00 -13.48
C LEU A 191 -2.84 -12.33 -12.81
N THR A 192 -2.58 -12.71 -11.57
CA THR A 192 -1.37 -12.39 -10.79
C THR A 192 -1.26 -13.34 -9.59
N TRP A 193 -0.13 -13.30 -8.87
CA TRP A 193 0.07 -14.04 -7.63
C TRP A 193 1.21 -13.46 -6.78
N SER A 194 1.30 -13.90 -5.53
CA SER A 194 2.45 -13.65 -4.65
C SER A 194 3.65 -14.47 -5.08
N VAL A 195 4.64 -13.84 -5.74
CA VAL A 195 5.82 -14.53 -6.30
C VAL A 195 6.72 -15.19 -5.22
N ARG A 196 6.60 -14.75 -3.97
CA ARG A 196 7.29 -15.33 -2.81
C ARG A 196 6.36 -16.11 -1.87
N GLY A 197 5.11 -16.34 -2.26
CA GLY A 197 4.12 -17.07 -1.46
C GLY A 197 4.46 -18.56 -1.34
N THR A 198 3.83 -19.25 -0.39
CA THR A 198 4.13 -20.66 -0.05
C THR A 198 3.99 -21.63 -1.21
N ASN A 199 2.97 -21.43 -2.05
CA ASN A 199 2.75 -22.23 -3.27
C ASN A 199 3.30 -21.52 -4.54
N GLY A 200 4.12 -20.48 -4.36
CA GLY A 200 4.83 -19.82 -5.44
C GLY A 200 6.00 -20.67 -5.96
N VAL A 201 6.44 -20.41 -7.19
CA VAL A 201 7.63 -21.03 -7.76
C VAL A 201 8.78 -20.04 -7.67
N HIS A 202 9.74 -20.29 -6.78
CA HIS A 202 10.82 -19.34 -6.46
C HIS A 202 11.91 -19.26 -7.54
N ASP A 203 12.10 -20.31 -8.35
CA ASP A 203 12.98 -20.24 -9.51
C ASP A 203 12.27 -19.50 -10.66
N LYS A 204 12.87 -18.39 -11.13
CA LYS A 204 12.26 -17.49 -12.12
C LYS A 204 11.98 -18.19 -13.45
N LYS A 205 12.85 -19.12 -13.87
CA LYS A 205 12.68 -19.87 -15.13
C LYS A 205 11.57 -20.91 -14.99
N LEU A 206 11.58 -21.68 -13.92
CA LEU A 206 10.54 -22.65 -13.63
C LEU A 206 9.17 -21.97 -13.43
N ALA A 207 9.13 -20.76 -12.90
CA ALA A 207 7.90 -19.97 -12.80
C ALA A 207 7.32 -19.63 -14.18
N ILE A 208 8.16 -19.26 -15.16
CA ILE A 208 7.75 -19.07 -16.56
C ILE A 208 7.24 -20.38 -17.16
N ASP A 209 7.95 -21.49 -16.96
CA ASP A 209 7.53 -22.80 -17.47
C ASP A 209 6.17 -23.22 -16.88
N THR A 210 5.96 -22.98 -15.58
CA THR A 210 4.71 -23.29 -14.89
C THR A 210 3.57 -22.38 -15.35
N LEU A 211 3.83 -21.08 -15.53
CA LEU A 211 2.86 -20.14 -16.10
C LEU A 211 2.48 -20.52 -17.55
N SER A 212 3.42 -21.07 -18.33
CA SER A 212 3.17 -21.49 -19.71
C SER A 212 2.09 -22.57 -19.80
N LEU A 213 2.04 -23.48 -18.83
CA LEU A 213 1.01 -24.51 -18.74
C LEU A 213 -0.37 -23.90 -18.49
N THR A 214 -0.46 -22.92 -17.59
CA THR A 214 -1.72 -22.19 -17.33
C THR A 214 -2.18 -21.45 -18.59
N ILE A 215 -1.27 -20.72 -19.25
CA ILE A 215 -1.57 -19.99 -20.49
C ILE A 215 -2.09 -20.94 -21.57
N LYS A 216 -1.44 -22.09 -21.77
CA LYS A 216 -1.88 -23.12 -22.72
C LYS A 216 -3.31 -23.59 -22.42
N LYS A 217 -3.61 -23.92 -21.16
CA LYS A 217 -4.95 -24.36 -20.74
C LYS A 217 -6.01 -23.27 -20.94
N ILE A 218 -5.68 -22.00 -20.69
CA ILE A 218 -6.60 -20.88 -20.95
C ILE A 218 -6.87 -20.74 -22.45
N LYS A 219 -5.82 -20.76 -23.30
CA LYS A 219 -5.97 -20.65 -24.76
C LYS A 219 -6.77 -21.81 -25.36
N GLU A 220 -6.61 -23.03 -24.84
CA GLU A 220 -7.42 -24.18 -25.24
C GLU A 220 -8.88 -24.08 -24.78
N ALA A 221 -9.12 -23.50 -23.59
CA ALA A 221 -10.44 -23.34 -23.01
C ALA A 221 -11.23 -22.19 -23.65
N SER A 222 -10.57 -21.07 -23.98
CA SER A 222 -11.17 -19.84 -24.48
C SER A 222 -10.20 -19.14 -25.44
N PRO A 223 -10.19 -19.53 -26.74
CA PRO A 223 -9.18 -19.10 -27.70
C PRO A 223 -9.12 -17.59 -27.96
N ASP A 224 -10.25 -16.89 -27.83
CA ASP A 224 -10.37 -15.46 -28.12
C ASP A 224 -10.10 -14.57 -26.89
N SER A 225 -9.91 -15.16 -25.70
CA SER A 225 -9.64 -14.39 -24.49
C SER A 225 -8.26 -13.75 -24.54
N ARG A 226 -8.20 -12.43 -24.30
CA ARG A 226 -6.95 -11.75 -23.98
C ARG A 226 -6.46 -12.22 -22.61
N ILE A 227 -5.21 -12.66 -22.53
CA ILE A 227 -4.60 -13.05 -21.25
C ILE A 227 -3.66 -11.93 -20.83
N ILE A 228 -3.90 -11.36 -19.64
CA ILE A 228 -3.12 -10.25 -19.11
C ILE A 228 -2.55 -10.67 -17.74
N PHE A 229 -1.22 -10.70 -17.65
CA PHE A 229 -0.51 -10.86 -16.38
C PHE A 229 -0.16 -9.49 -15.82
N ILE A 230 -0.79 -9.12 -14.70
CA ILE A 230 -0.34 -7.98 -13.89
C ILE A 230 0.83 -8.47 -13.01
N GLY A 231 2.02 -7.94 -13.26
CA GLY A 231 3.25 -8.29 -12.55
C GLY A 231 3.20 -8.00 -11.05
N PRO A 232 4.25 -8.38 -10.31
CA PRO A 232 4.27 -8.26 -8.86
C PRO A 232 4.15 -6.79 -8.41
N VAL A 233 3.42 -6.59 -7.32
CA VAL A 233 3.35 -5.29 -6.60
C VAL A 233 4.56 -5.14 -5.69
N PRO A 234 4.95 -3.92 -5.30
CA PRO A 234 6.03 -3.70 -4.34
C PRO A 234 5.77 -4.40 -3.02
N GLU A 235 6.81 -5.01 -2.44
CA GLU A 235 6.75 -5.61 -1.12
C GLU A 235 7.69 -4.90 -0.14
N TRP A 236 7.30 -4.88 1.12
CA TRP A 236 8.04 -4.25 2.22
C TRP A 236 8.56 -5.32 3.19
N ASN A 237 9.60 -5.01 3.95
CA ASN A 237 10.24 -5.96 4.87
C ASN A 237 9.42 -6.26 6.14
N ALA A 238 8.28 -5.57 6.31
CA ALA A 238 7.26 -5.80 7.33
C ALA A 238 5.94 -5.16 6.84
N ASN A 239 4.90 -5.16 7.68
CA ASN A 239 3.68 -4.39 7.39
C ASN A 239 4.04 -2.93 7.08
N LEU A 240 3.53 -2.38 5.98
CA LEU A 240 3.88 -1.02 5.55
C LEU A 240 3.59 0.03 6.63
N VAL A 241 2.49 -0.11 7.37
CA VAL A 241 2.15 0.77 8.50
C VAL A 241 3.24 0.77 9.58
N LYS A 242 3.87 -0.40 9.82
CA LYS A 242 4.97 -0.55 10.77
C LYS A 242 6.27 0.03 10.24
N ILE A 243 6.56 -0.12 8.93
CA ILE A 243 7.71 0.52 8.29
C ILE A 243 7.62 2.05 8.40
N ILE A 244 6.44 2.63 8.15
CA ILE A 244 6.19 4.07 8.29
C ILE A 244 6.34 4.51 9.76
N SER A 245 5.79 3.74 10.70
CA SER A 245 5.94 4.00 12.15
C SER A 245 7.42 3.97 12.58
N ASN A 246 8.20 3.00 12.09
CA ASN A 246 9.63 2.91 12.39
C ASN A 246 10.41 4.11 11.83
N TYR A 247 10.13 4.53 10.58
CA TYR A 247 10.74 5.72 9.98
C TYR A 247 10.46 7.00 10.81
N LEU A 248 9.20 7.18 11.24
CA LEU A 248 8.81 8.30 12.10
C LEU A 248 9.54 8.27 13.45
N SER A 249 9.72 7.08 14.02
CA SER A 249 10.44 6.92 15.28
C SER A 249 11.94 7.21 15.13
N GLU A 250 12.56 6.77 14.03
CA GLU A 250 13.99 6.90 13.78
C GLU A 250 14.37 8.33 13.39
N PHE A 251 13.68 8.91 12.39
CA PHE A 251 14.07 10.19 11.81
C PHE A 251 13.31 11.39 12.39
N LYS A 252 12.27 11.14 13.21
CA LYS A 252 11.37 12.17 13.73
C LYS A 252 10.83 13.09 12.62
N LYS A 253 10.56 12.49 11.45
CA LYS A 253 10.05 13.13 10.23
C LYS A 253 9.10 12.17 9.51
N THR A 254 8.06 12.71 8.87
CA THR A 254 7.19 11.92 8.00
C THR A 254 7.98 11.43 6.78
N PRO A 255 7.87 10.15 6.39
CA PRO A 255 8.57 9.65 5.21
C PRO A 255 8.10 10.35 3.93
N PRO A 256 8.94 10.42 2.88
CA PRO A 256 8.52 10.82 1.55
C PRO A 256 7.34 9.96 1.03
N LEU A 257 6.64 10.41 -0.01
CA LEU A 257 5.56 9.62 -0.62
C LEU A 257 6.09 8.34 -1.28
N TYR A 258 7.21 8.47 -1.99
CA TYR A 258 7.97 7.36 -2.58
C TYR A 258 9.24 7.14 -1.76
N MET A 259 9.48 5.91 -1.30
CA MET A 259 10.66 5.61 -0.49
C MET A 259 11.24 4.23 -0.77
N THR A 260 12.53 4.07 -0.46
CA THR A 260 13.25 2.78 -0.48
C THR A 260 13.47 2.21 0.92
N TYR A 261 13.24 2.99 1.99
CA TYR A 261 13.37 2.53 3.37
C TYR A 261 12.41 1.36 3.64
N GLY A 262 12.97 0.20 3.98
CA GLY A 262 12.19 -1.02 4.23
C GLY A 262 11.58 -1.67 3.00
N LEU A 263 11.95 -1.24 1.78
CA LEU A 263 11.49 -1.85 0.52
C LEU A 263 12.26 -3.15 0.23
N ASN A 264 11.57 -4.19 -0.21
CA ASN A 264 12.19 -5.44 -0.65
C ASN A 264 12.72 -5.30 -2.09
N SER A 265 14.02 -5.50 -2.29
CA SER A 265 14.67 -5.32 -3.59
C SER A 265 14.40 -6.45 -4.60
N GLU A 266 14.09 -7.67 -4.14
CA GLU A 266 13.91 -8.85 -5.01
C GLU A 266 12.74 -8.68 -5.98
N ILE A 267 11.72 -7.93 -5.58
CA ILE A 267 10.52 -7.70 -6.41
C ILE A 267 10.85 -6.98 -7.72
N SER A 268 11.80 -6.04 -7.69
CA SER A 268 12.24 -5.34 -8.90
C SER A 268 12.90 -6.29 -9.91
N GLU A 269 13.61 -7.32 -9.43
CA GLU A 269 14.22 -8.35 -10.27
C GLU A 269 13.16 -9.25 -10.91
N TRP A 270 12.13 -9.62 -10.15
CA TRP A 270 10.98 -10.38 -10.65
C TRP A 270 10.23 -9.59 -11.74
N ASP A 271 9.94 -8.31 -11.50
CA ASP A 271 9.30 -7.45 -12.50
C ASP A 271 10.12 -7.36 -13.78
N SER A 272 11.43 -7.12 -13.66
CA SER A 272 12.33 -7.06 -14.82
C SER A 272 12.37 -8.38 -15.59
N TYR A 273 12.45 -9.51 -14.87
CA TYR A 273 12.47 -10.83 -15.49
C TYR A 273 11.17 -11.13 -16.24
N PHE A 274 10.01 -10.84 -15.65
CA PHE A 274 8.72 -11.05 -16.30
C PHE A 274 8.50 -10.09 -17.47
N SER A 275 8.88 -8.81 -17.34
CA SER A 275 8.79 -7.83 -18.41
C SER A 275 9.54 -8.27 -19.67
N ASN A 276 10.62 -9.03 -19.53
CA ASN A 276 11.44 -9.53 -20.65
C ASN A 276 10.99 -10.88 -21.22
N ASN A 277 10.25 -11.70 -20.46
CA ASN A 277 9.98 -13.08 -20.84
C ASN A 277 8.49 -13.39 -21.05
N VAL A 278 7.59 -12.74 -20.32
CA VAL A 278 6.13 -12.96 -20.45
C VAL A 278 5.61 -12.60 -21.84
N PRO A 279 6.00 -11.47 -22.48
CA PRO A 279 5.52 -11.15 -23.83
C PRO A 279 5.88 -12.22 -24.89
N LYS A 280 7.01 -12.93 -24.71
CA LYS A 280 7.44 -14.01 -25.61
C LYS A 280 6.50 -15.23 -25.57
N MET A 281 5.67 -15.35 -24.54
CA MET A 281 4.66 -16.40 -24.39
C MET A 281 3.35 -16.07 -25.13
N GLY A 282 3.30 -14.91 -25.81
CA GLY A 282 2.14 -14.45 -26.56
C GLY A 282 0.96 -14.08 -25.66
N ILE A 283 1.23 -13.42 -24.53
CA ILE A 283 0.25 -12.80 -23.64
C ILE A 283 0.70 -11.38 -23.25
N GLU A 284 -0.20 -10.57 -22.71
CA GLU A 284 0.11 -9.20 -22.30
C GLU A 284 0.72 -9.17 -20.89
N TYR A 285 1.73 -8.33 -20.68
CA TYR A 285 2.33 -8.06 -19.36
C TYR A 285 2.14 -6.60 -18.97
N ILE A 286 1.64 -6.36 -17.75
CA ILE A 286 1.52 -5.02 -17.17
C ILE A 286 2.34 -4.98 -15.89
N SER A 287 3.37 -4.13 -15.83
CA SER A 287 4.18 -3.94 -14.63
C SER A 287 3.45 -3.10 -13.58
N ALA A 288 2.91 -3.76 -12.54
CA ALA A 288 2.38 -3.06 -11.37
C ALA A 288 3.50 -2.36 -10.59
N TYR A 289 4.68 -2.97 -10.50
CA TYR A 289 5.86 -2.39 -9.88
C TYR A 289 6.20 -1.01 -10.48
N LYS A 290 6.35 -0.90 -11.81
CA LYS A 290 6.62 0.40 -12.48
C LYS A 290 5.46 1.40 -12.38
N ALA A 291 4.23 0.93 -12.18
CA ALA A 291 3.10 1.82 -11.95
C ALA A 291 3.10 2.44 -10.53
N LEU A 292 3.63 1.70 -9.55
CA LEU A 292 3.68 2.09 -8.13
C LEU A 292 5.05 2.62 -7.68
N CYS A 293 6.08 2.54 -8.52
CA CYS A 293 7.45 2.95 -8.20
C CYS A 293 8.03 3.92 -9.23
N ASN A 294 9.01 4.70 -8.79
CA ASN A 294 9.83 5.60 -9.60
C ASN A 294 11.27 5.61 -9.06
N GLU A 295 12.11 6.52 -9.57
CA GLU A 295 13.52 6.64 -9.16
C GLU A 295 13.72 6.91 -7.65
N SER A 296 12.71 7.42 -6.94
CA SER A 296 12.76 7.67 -5.49
C SER A 296 12.33 6.47 -4.63
N GLY A 297 11.93 5.36 -5.26
CA GLY A 297 11.41 4.16 -4.60
C GLY A 297 9.93 3.92 -4.92
N CYS A 298 9.21 3.27 -4.00
CA CYS A 298 7.82 2.87 -4.23
C CYS A 298 6.84 3.66 -3.36
N LEU A 299 5.63 3.86 -3.89
CA LEU A 299 4.58 4.66 -3.27
C LEU A 299 4.11 4.03 -1.95
N THR A 300 4.15 4.82 -0.89
CA THR A 300 3.76 4.41 0.47
C THR A 300 2.31 4.75 0.80
N ARG A 301 1.81 5.89 0.30
CA ARG A 301 0.48 6.42 0.61
C ARG A 301 0.03 7.43 -0.42
N VAL A 302 -1.29 7.63 -0.51
CA VAL A 302 -1.95 8.63 -1.37
C VAL A 302 -2.60 9.78 -0.59
N GLY A 303 -2.41 9.79 0.73
CA GLY A 303 -2.97 10.76 1.67
C GLY A 303 -2.25 10.72 3.01
N ASN A 304 -2.79 11.39 4.03
CA ASN A 304 -2.20 11.45 5.37
C ASN A 304 -2.88 10.44 6.31
N GLY A 305 -2.09 9.72 7.09
CA GLY A 305 -2.59 8.72 8.05
C GLY A 305 -2.56 7.28 7.51
N PRO A 306 -2.86 6.29 8.38
CA PRO A 306 -2.86 4.87 8.05
C PRO A 306 -3.91 4.49 6.99
N ASP A 307 -5.06 5.14 6.95
CA ASP A 307 -6.15 4.81 6.01
C ASP A 307 -5.77 4.98 4.52
N PHE A 308 -4.69 5.73 4.24
CA PHE A 308 -4.27 6.05 2.87
C PHE A 308 -2.98 5.34 2.43
N ILE A 309 -2.45 4.41 3.21
CA ILE A 309 -1.27 3.64 2.82
C ILE A 309 -1.61 2.66 1.69
N THR A 310 -0.61 2.23 0.92
CA THR A 310 -0.82 1.42 -0.29
C THR A 310 -0.91 -0.09 -0.05
N ALA A 311 -0.41 -0.60 1.07
CA ALA A 311 -0.41 -2.03 1.42
C ALA A 311 -0.90 -2.27 2.85
N VAL A 312 -1.74 -3.29 3.03
CA VAL A 312 -2.30 -3.76 4.32
C VAL A 312 -1.17 -4.30 5.21
N ASP A 313 -0.39 -5.21 4.65
CA ASP A 313 0.72 -5.91 5.28
C ASP A 313 2.01 -5.61 4.49
N TRP A 314 2.82 -6.62 4.18
CA TRP A 314 4.02 -6.44 3.36
C TRP A 314 3.70 -6.17 1.89
N GLY A 315 2.52 -6.51 1.36
CA GLY A 315 2.28 -6.40 -0.10
C GLY A 315 0.82 -6.43 -0.58
N HIS A 316 -0.15 -6.90 0.21
CA HIS A 316 -1.55 -6.89 -0.23
C HIS A 316 -2.06 -5.45 -0.35
N LEU A 317 -2.48 -5.05 -1.56
CA LEU A 317 -2.94 -3.68 -1.80
C LEU A 317 -4.14 -3.35 -0.92
N THR A 318 -4.10 -2.19 -0.28
CA THR A 318 -5.29 -1.56 0.31
C THR A 318 -6.23 -1.11 -0.82
N LYS A 319 -7.47 -0.70 -0.48
CA LYS A 319 -8.35 -0.06 -1.46
C LYS A 319 -7.69 1.17 -2.12
N PRO A 320 -7.12 2.15 -1.38
CA PRO A 320 -6.39 3.27 -2.01
C PRO A 320 -5.21 2.85 -2.89
N GLY A 321 -4.46 1.81 -2.50
CA GLY A 321 -3.36 1.29 -3.31
C GLY A 321 -3.84 0.66 -4.63
N SER A 322 -4.92 -0.12 -4.57
CA SER A 322 -5.56 -0.73 -5.74
C SER A 322 -6.18 0.33 -6.66
N ASP A 323 -6.91 1.29 -6.11
CA ASP A 323 -7.50 2.42 -6.84
C ASP A 323 -6.42 3.23 -7.58
N PHE A 324 -5.29 3.51 -6.92
CA PHE A 324 -4.16 4.20 -7.55
C PHE A 324 -3.56 3.38 -8.70
N LEU A 325 -3.32 2.08 -8.48
CA LEU A 325 -2.77 1.20 -9.51
C LEU A 325 -3.65 1.22 -10.76
N PHE A 326 -4.95 0.99 -10.62
CA PHE A 326 -5.87 0.92 -11.76
C PHE A 326 -6.12 2.26 -12.43
N ASN A 327 -5.99 3.39 -11.73
CA ASN A 327 -5.94 4.69 -12.39
C ASN A 327 -4.78 4.76 -13.41
N LYS A 328 -3.62 4.18 -13.07
CA LYS A 328 -2.42 4.17 -13.93
C LYS A 328 -2.49 3.13 -15.07
N ILE A 329 -3.14 2.00 -14.86
CA ILE A 329 -3.09 0.85 -15.80
C ILE A 329 -4.42 0.48 -16.45
N GLY A 330 -5.56 1.02 -15.99
CA GLY A 330 -6.89 0.58 -16.42
C GLY A 330 -7.12 0.72 -17.94
N ASN A 331 -6.56 1.76 -18.56
CA ASN A 331 -6.64 2.00 -20.00
C ASN A 331 -5.83 1.01 -20.86
N LYS A 332 -4.98 0.19 -20.23
CA LYS A 332 -4.26 -0.91 -20.91
C LYS A 332 -5.13 -2.16 -20.97
N ILE A 333 -6.14 -2.27 -20.10
CA ILE A 333 -7.05 -3.41 -19.99
C ILE A 333 -8.32 -3.11 -20.79
N ILE A 334 -8.98 -2.01 -20.45
CA ILE A 334 -10.21 -1.48 -21.08
C ILE A 334 -9.77 -0.42 -22.08
N LYS A 335 -10.04 -0.64 -23.37
CA LYS A 335 -9.64 0.27 -24.45
C LYS A 335 -10.66 1.37 -24.70
#